data_AF-A0A941ERT0-F1
#
_entry.id   AF-A0A941ERT0-F1
#
_cell.length_a   1.000
_cell.length_b   1.000
_cell.length_c   1.000
_cell.angle_alpha   90.00
_cell.angle_beta   90.00
_cell.angle_gamma   90.00
#
_symmetry.space_group_name_H-M   'P 1'
#
loop_
_entity.id
_entity.type
_entity.pdbx_description
1 polymer ?
#
loop_
_entity_poly.entity_id
_entity_poly.type
_entity_poly.pdbx_seq_one_letter_code
_entity_poly.pdbx_strand_id
1 'polypeptide(L)'
;MTEPGGEIKGVRTLPGVAPELVRALVDALAEVERGCAAVAERLGTGTVHEHAFGKLIDATKVRDAYHDRLPKAQENLAEAGAVAGEFLAEFVEPSAGADPVVPAQREVRG
;
A
#
# COMPACT_ATOMS: atom_id res chain seq x y z
N MET A 1 -13.69 -17.82 4.68
CA MET A 1 -13.31 -17.61 6.09
C MET A 1 -11.86 -17.19 6.06
N THR A 2 -11.60 -15.88 6.04
CA THR A 2 -10.26 -15.32 5.83
C THR A 2 -9.69 -15.05 7.21
N GLU A 3 -8.65 -15.78 7.61
CA GLU A 3 -8.02 -15.58 8.92
C GLU A 3 -7.43 -14.16 8.99
N PRO A 4 -7.78 -13.36 10.01
CA PRO A 4 -7.17 -12.05 10.19
C PRO A 4 -5.85 -12.24 10.93
N GLY A 5 -4.74 -11.80 10.31
CA GLY A 5 -3.45 -11.73 10.99
C GLY A 5 -2.54 -12.90 10.69
N GLY A 6 -1.89 -12.86 9.52
CA GLY A 6 -0.64 -13.58 9.35
C GLY A 6 0.38 -13.01 10.33
N GLU A 7 0.75 -13.79 11.34
CA GLU A 7 1.80 -13.42 12.28
C GLU A 7 3.12 -13.22 11.53
N ILE A 8 3.66 -11.99 11.54
CA ILE A 8 4.95 -11.71 10.91
C ILE A 8 6.04 -12.41 11.71
N LYS A 9 6.68 -13.43 11.15
CA LYS A 9 7.78 -14.15 11.80
C LYS A 9 9.12 -13.52 11.41
N GLY A 10 10.11 -13.55 12.31
CA GLY A 10 11.47 -13.07 12.01
C GLY A 10 11.65 -11.56 12.10
N VAL A 11 11.03 -10.88 13.08
CA VAL A 11 11.27 -9.45 13.33
C VAL A 11 12.67 -9.27 13.94
N ARG A 12 13.48 -8.38 13.35
CA ARG A 12 14.83 -8.08 13.82
C ARG A 12 14.82 -7.42 15.19
N THR A 13 15.79 -7.79 16.01
CA THR A 13 16.07 -7.10 17.28
C THR A 13 17.03 -5.92 17.05
N LEU A 14 16.70 -4.76 17.62
CA LEU A 14 17.54 -3.56 17.53
C LEU A 14 18.19 -3.28 18.91
N PRO A 15 19.53 -3.10 18.98
CA PRO A 15 20.19 -2.77 20.24
C PRO A 15 19.63 -1.49 20.88
N GLY A 16 19.29 -1.56 22.16
CA GLY A 16 18.75 -0.40 22.90
C GLY A 16 17.28 -0.08 22.63
N VAL A 17 16.57 -0.89 21.85
CA VAL A 17 15.13 -0.75 21.59
C VAL A 17 14.39 -1.96 22.17
N ALA A 18 13.28 -1.71 22.84
CA ALA A 18 12.46 -2.77 23.39
C ALA A 18 11.82 -3.60 22.25
N PRO A 19 11.90 -4.94 22.25
CA PRO A 19 11.40 -5.79 21.16
C PRO A 19 9.92 -5.56 20.80
N GLU A 20 9.10 -5.26 21.80
CA GLU A 20 7.68 -4.95 21.64
C GLU A 20 7.42 -3.68 20.81
N LEU A 21 8.32 -2.69 20.87
CA LEU A 21 8.22 -1.47 20.07
C LEU A 21 8.53 -1.75 18.60
N VAL A 22 9.55 -2.57 18.33
CA VAL A 22 9.87 -3.00 16.96
C VAL A 22 8.73 -3.84 16.40
N ARG A 23 8.14 -4.72 17.22
CA ARG A 23 6.98 -5.51 16.83
C ARG A 23 5.77 -4.65 16.50
N ALA A 24 5.44 -3.69 17.36
CA ALA A 24 4.34 -2.77 17.14
C ALA A 24 4.51 -1.93 15.86
N LEU A 25 5.75 -1.50 15.56
CA LEU A 25 6.07 -0.79 14.32
C LEU A 25 5.84 -1.68 13.09
N VAL A 26 6.34 -2.92 13.12
CA VAL A 26 6.14 -3.89 12.04
C VAL A 26 4.66 -4.19 11.82
N ASP A 27 3.90 -4.40 12.89
CA ASP A 27 2.46 -4.65 12.79
C ASP A 27 1.71 -3.45 12.18
N ALA A 28 2.08 -2.22 12.58
CA ALA A 28 1.51 -0.99 12.03
C ALA A 28 1.84 -0.79 10.54
N LEU A 29 3.09 -1.00 10.13
CA LEU A 29 3.48 -0.91 8.72
C LEU A 29 2.74 -1.93 7.86
N ALA A 30 2.60 -3.17 8.35
CA ALA A 30 1.88 -4.22 7.63
C ALA A 30 0.38 -3.95 7.56
N GLU A 31 -0.19 -3.28 8.56
CA GLU A 31 -1.57 -2.80 8.51
C GLU A 31 -1.73 -1.70 7.45
N VAL A 32 -0.79 -0.76 7.35
CA VAL A 32 -0.79 0.27 6.31
C VAL A 32 -0.72 -0.34 4.91
N GLU A 33 0.21 -1.27 4.68
CA GLU A 33 0.37 -1.96 3.39
C GLU A 33 -0.94 -2.66 2.96
N ARG A 34 -1.53 -3.46 3.86
CA ARG A 34 -2.82 -4.13 3.61
C ARG A 34 -3.96 -3.13 3.41
N GLY A 35 -3.97 -2.05 4.20
CA GLY A 35 -4.96 -0.98 4.10
C GLY A 35 -4.94 -0.30 2.74
N CYS A 36 -3.76 0.08 2.26
CA CYS A 36 -3.56 0.68 0.95
C CYS A 36 -4.05 -0.24 -0.17
N ALA A 37 -3.68 -1.52 -0.15
CA ALA A 37 -4.14 -2.51 -1.13
C ALA A 37 -5.67 -2.67 -1.10
N ALA A 38 -6.26 -2.79 0.09
CA ALA A 38 -7.71 -2.98 0.24
C ALA A 38 -8.52 -1.73 -0.16
N VAL A 39 -7.98 -0.52 0.01
CA VAL A 39 -8.61 0.71 -0.49
C VAL A 39 -8.49 0.79 -2.01
N ALA A 40 -7.32 0.48 -2.57
CA ALA A 40 -7.11 0.47 -4.02
C ALA A 40 -8.05 -0.54 -4.74
N GLU A 41 -8.21 -1.74 -4.18
CA GLU A 41 -9.15 -2.75 -4.69
C GLU A 41 -10.59 -2.23 -4.67
N ARG A 42 -11.03 -1.65 -3.54
CA ARG A 42 -12.37 -1.07 -3.42
C ARG A 42 -12.60 0.06 -4.42
N LEU A 43 -11.61 0.93 -4.62
CA LEU A 43 -11.66 1.98 -5.64
C LEU A 43 -11.78 1.40 -7.06
N GLY A 44 -11.08 0.30 -7.36
CA GLY A 44 -11.22 -0.41 -8.63
C GLY A 44 -12.61 -1.02 -8.84
N THR A 45 -13.17 -1.68 -7.82
CA THR A 45 -14.52 -2.28 -7.89
C THR A 45 -15.65 -1.25 -7.84
N GLY A 46 -15.41 -0.08 -7.24
CA GLY A 46 -16.36 1.01 -7.06
C GLY A 46 -16.34 2.04 -8.19
N THR A 47 -15.71 1.71 -9.32
CA THR A 47 -15.64 2.60 -10.50
C THR A 47 -17.05 2.94 -10.96
N VAL A 48 -17.47 4.19 -10.73
CA VAL A 48 -18.82 4.65 -11.08
C VAL A 48 -18.92 4.73 -12.60
N HIS A 49 -19.82 3.95 -13.18
CA HIS A 49 -20.06 4.00 -14.62
C HIS A 49 -20.67 5.34 -15.04
N GLU A 50 -20.37 5.80 -16.26
CA GLU A 50 -20.81 7.11 -16.78
C GLU A 50 -22.33 7.37 -16.62
N HIS A 51 -23.14 6.31 -16.70
CA HIS A 51 -24.60 6.40 -16.57
C HIS A 51 -25.09 6.74 -15.15
N ALA A 52 -24.27 6.54 -14.12
CA ALA A 52 -24.63 6.79 -12.72
C ALA A 52 -24.47 8.26 -12.30
N PHE A 53 -23.79 9.09 -13.10
CA PHE A 53 -23.66 10.53 -12.82
C PHE A 53 -24.93 11.32 -13.18
N GLY A 54 -25.78 10.81 -14.09
CA GLY A 54 -27.00 11.50 -14.55
C GLY A 54 -26.74 12.55 -15.64
N LYS A 55 -27.80 13.28 -16.06
CA LYS A 55 -27.77 14.20 -17.23
C LYS A 55 -27.60 15.69 -16.91
N LEU A 56 -27.26 16.05 -15.67
CA LEU A 56 -27.16 17.44 -15.23
C LEU A 56 -25.75 18.01 -15.53
N ILE A 57 -25.63 19.32 -15.77
CA ILE A 57 -24.34 19.98 -16.05
C ILE A 57 -23.32 19.75 -14.91
N ASP A 58 -23.78 19.69 -13.67
CA ASP A 58 -22.92 19.38 -12.52
C ASP A 58 -22.52 17.91 -12.44
N ALA A 59 -23.31 16.99 -13.03
CA ALA A 59 -22.96 15.58 -13.14
C ALA A 59 -21.69 15.38 -13.98
N THR A 60 -21.56 16.14 -15.07
CA THR A 60 -20.38 16.13 -15.94
C THR A 60 -19.13 16.57 -15.19
N LYS A 61 -19.21 17.65 -14.39
CA LYS A 61 -18.07 18.12 -13.59
C LYS A 61 -17.64 17.11 -12.51
N VAL A 62 -18.61 16.48 -11.84
CA VAL A 62 -18.34 15.45 -10.82
C VAL A 62 -17.73 14.21 -11.47
N ARG A 63 -18.25 13.80 -12.63
CA ARG A 63 -17.69 12.70 -13.43
C ARG A 63 -16.25 12.97 -13.84
N ASP A 64 -15.98 14.14 -14.42
CA ASP A 64 -14.64 14.49 -14.91
C ASP A 64 -13.65 14.55 -13.74
N ALA A 65 -14.03 15.20 -12.63
CA ALA A 65 -13.21 15.21 -11.41
C ALA A 65 -12.99 13.80 -10.82
N TYR A 66 -13.96 12.90 -10.95
CA TYR A 66 -13.83 11.52 -10.51
C TYR A 66 -12.84 10.74 -11.38
N HIS A 67 -12.97 10.80 -12.71
CA HIS A 67 -12.08 10.11 -13.63
C HIS A 67 -10.65 10.68 -13.63
N ASP A 68 -10.48 11.97 -13.35
CA ASP A 68 -9.14 12.58 -13.23
C ASP A 68 -8.44 12.18 -11.92
N ARG A 69 -9.20 12.11 -10.81
CA ARG A 69 -8.61 11.88 -9.48
C ARG A 69 -8.45 10.41 -9.13
N LEU A 70 -9.29 9.53 -9.68
CA LEU A 70 -9.28 8.11 -9.35
C LEU A 70 -7.95 7.42 -9.71
N PRO A 71 -7.36 7.60 -10.92
CA PRO A 71 -6.07 7.01 -11.26
C PRO A 71 -4.96 7.51 -10.33
N LYS A 72 -4.93 8.83 -10.08
CA LYS A 72 -3.93 9.43 -9.19
C LYS A 72 -4.07 8.96 -7.74
N ALA A 73 -5.29 8.71 -7.27
CA ALA A 73 -5.51 8.12 -5.96
C ALA A 73 -5.00 6.67 -5.88
N GLN A 74 -5.19 5.88 -6.94
CA GLN A 74 -4.66 4.51 -7.02
C GLN A 74 -3.13 4.51 -7.04
N GLU A 75 -2.50 5.40 -7.80
CA GLU A 75 -1.04 5.58 -7.82
C GLU A 75 -0.49 5.95 -6.44
N ASN A 76 -1.10 6.94 -5.77
CA ASN A 76 -0.67 7.37 -4.44
C ASN A 76 -0.83 6.24 -3.39
N LEU A 77 -1.88 5.42 -3.49
CA LEU A 77 -2.07 4.28 -2.59
C LEU A 77 -1.04 3.18 -2.85
N ALA A 78 -0.69 2.94 -4.11
CA ALA A 78 0.36 1.99 -4.48
C ALA A 78 1.74 2.46 -3.96
N GLU A 79 2.06 3.75 -4.12
CA GLU A 79 3.30 4.34 -3.60
C GLU A 79 3.36 4.27 -2.06
N ALA A 80 2.29 4.65 -1.36
CA ALA A 80 2.23 4.57 0.09
C ALA A 80 2.38 3.12 0.60
N GLY A 81 1.75 2.15 -0.06
CA GLY A 81 1.91 0.73 0.25
C GLY A 81 3.34 0.23 0.00
N ALA A 82 3.96 0.65 -1.10
CA ALA A 82 5.34 0.30 -1.43
C ALA A 82 6.34 0.85 -0.40
N VAL A 83 6.19 2.11 0.02
CA VAL A 83 7.02 2.71 1.08
C VAL A 83 6.87 1.93 2.39
N ALA A 84 5.65 1.57 2.78
CA ALA A 84 5.44 0.73 3.97
C ALA A 84 6.11 -0.64 3.84
N GLY A 85 6.05 -1.27 2.67
CA GLY A 85 6.74 -2.52 2.34
C GLY A 85 8.26 -2.42 2.41
N GLU A 86 8.86 -1.33 1.92
CA GLU A 86 10.30 -1.07 2.01
C GLU A 86 10.76 -0.95 3.47
N PHE A 87 10.02 -0.21 4.30
CA PHE A 87 10.31 -0.15 5.74
C PHE A 87 10.15 -1.52 6.41
N LEU A 88 9.12 -2.30 6.06
CA LEU A 88 8.94 -3.66 6.59
C LEU A 88 10.15 -4.56 6.28
N ALA A 89 10.66 -4.50 5.05
CA ALA A 89 11.81 -5.31 4.63
C ALA A 89 13.08 -5.03 5.45
N GLU A 90 13.23 -3.82 6.00
CA GLU A 90 14.35 -3.46 6.88
C GLU A 90 14.24 -4.12 8.27
N PHE A 91 13.01 -4.38 8.74
CA PHE A 91 12.75 -4.92 10.08
C PHE A 91 12.41 -6.41 10.10
N VAL A 92 12.23 -7.05 8.95
CA VAL A 92 11.94 -8.49 8.83
C VAL A 92 13.16 -9.18 8.23
N GLU A 93 13.56 -10.32 8.82
CA GLU A 93 14.58 -11.16 8.21
C GLU A 93 14.05 -11.73 6.89
N PRO A 94 14.84 -11.74 5.81
CA PRO A 94 14.44 -12.42 4.59
C PRO A 94 14.15 -13.88 4.93
N SER A 95 12.88 -14.27 4.84
CA SER A 95 12.50 -15.68 4.93
C SER A 95 13.34 -16.43 3.90
N ALA A 96 14.10 -17.44 4.34
CA ALA A 96 14.91 -18.27 3.46
C ALA A 96 14.01 -18.93 2.40
N GLY A 97 13.81 -18.28 1.26
CA GLY A 97 12.86 -18.67 0.23
C GLY A 97 12.14 -17.53 -0.51
N ALA A 98 12.24 -16.27 -0.08
CA ALA A 98 11.76 -15.13 -0.86
C ALA A 98 12.92 -14.57 -1.71
N ASP A 99 12.77 -14.61 -3.04
CA ASP A 99 13.73 -13.99 -3.96
C ASP A 99 13.92 -12.50 -3.61
N PRO A 100 15.17 -12.00 -3.62
CA PRO A 100 15.43 -10.60 -3.30
C PRO A 100 14.75 -9.69 -4.34
N VAL A 101 13.82 -8.86 -3.89
CA VAL A 101 13.36 -7.71 -4.66
C VAL A 101 14.50 -6.70 -4.66
N VAL A 102 15.33 -6.75 -5.70
CA VAL A 102 16.41 -5.79 -5.90
C VAL A 102 15.77 -4.45 -6.29
N PRO A 103 15.96 -3.36 -5.53
CA PRO A 103 15.53 -2.04 -5.97
C PRO A 103 16.35 -1.67 -7.21
N ALA A 104 15.66 -1.32 -8.30
CA ALA A 104 16.30 -0.83 -9.51
C ALA A 104 17.03 0.48 -9.17
N GLN A 105 18.35 0.41 -9.01
CA GLN A 105 19.16 1.60 -8.83
C GLN A 105 19.04 2.47 -10.09
N ARG A 106 18.40 3.62 -9.93
CA ARG A 106 18.29 4.63 -10.98
C ARG A 106 19.68 5.19 -11.21
N GLU A 107 20.38 4.71 -12.23
CA GLU A 107 21.65 5.27 -12.69
C GLU A 107 21.45 6.77 -12.98
N VAL A 108 21.96 7.62 -12.09
CA VAL A 108 22.17 9.03 -12.38
C VAL A 108 23.45 9.11 -13.21
N ARG A 109 23.29 9.07 -14.53
CA ARG A 109 24.38 9.31 -15.46
C ARG A 109 24.54 10.83 -15.63
N GLY A 110 25.66 11.35 -15.13
CA GLY A 110 26.14 12.71 -15.43
C GLY A 110 26.71 12.85 -16.84
#